data_AF-A0A401TCT8-F1
#
_entry.id   AF-A0A401TCT8-F1
#
_cell.length_a   1.000
_cell.length_b   1.000
_cell.length_c   1.000
_cell.angle_alpha   90.00
_cell.angle_beta   90.00
_cell.angle_gamma   90.00
#
_symmetry.space_group_name_H-M   'P 1'
#
loop_
_entity.id
_entity.type
_entity.pdbx_description
1 polymer ?
#
loop_
_entity_poly.entity_id
_entity_poly.type
_entity_poly.pdbx_seq_one_letter_code
_entity_poly.pdbx_strand_id
1 'polypeptide(L)'
;MSTVLPECRCCERSVLVAGSRCDVDIDDCVSSPCYNGGTCQDGVNGFSCVCPEGYSDPQCVSRMEHCQSNPCAHGTCFNHDS
;
A
#
# COMPACT_ATOMS: atom_id res chain seq x y z
N MET A 1 -24.52 20.39 -33.42
CA MET A 1 -23.06 20.45 -33.18
C MET A 1 -22.81 19.74 -31.86
N SER A 2 -22.51 18.44 -31.90
CA SER A 2 -22.29 17.64 -30.68
C SER A 2 -20.95 18.05 -30.08
N THR A 3 -20.99 18.72 -28.93
CA THR A 3 -19.81 19.00 -28.12
C THR A 3 -19.37 17.69 -27.47
N VAL A 4 -18.47 16.97 -28.12
CA VAL A 4 -17.79 15.83 -27.50
C VAL A 4 -16.81 16.45 -26.49
N LEU A 5 -17.23 16.55 -25.24
CA LEU A 5 -16.33 16.89 -24.13
C LEU A 5 -15.30 15.74 -23.99
N PRO A 6 -14.02 16.03 -23.70
CA PRO A 6 -13.05 14.97 -23.45
C PRO A 6 -13.45 14.23 -22.17
N GLU A 7 -14.01 13.03 -22.33
CA GLU A 7 -14.31 12.16 -21.21
C GLU A 7 -12.98 11.59 -20.68
N CYS A 8 -12.54 12.10 -19.53
CA CYS A 8 -11.43 11.50 -18.80
C CYS A 8 -11.86 10.08 -18.39
N ARG A 9 -11.35 9.08 -19.10
CA ARG A 9 -11.52 7.68 -18.69
C ARG A 9 -10.56 7.43 -17.54
N CYS A 10 -11.10 7.18 -16.35
CA CYS A 10 -10.28 6.69 -15.25
C CYS A 10 -9.68 5.34 -15.66
N CYS A 11 -8.38 5.16 -15.40
CA CYS A 11 -7.72 3.89 -15.67
C CYS A 11 -8.51 2.79 -14.94
N GLU A 12 -8.96 1.77 -15.65
CA GLU A 12 -9.83 0.70 -15.11
C GLU A 12 -9.17 -0.15 -14.00
N ARG A 13 -7.93 0.20 -13.60
CA ARG A 13 -7.18 -0.37 -12.46
C ARG A 13 -7.01 0.58 -11.28
N SER A 14 -7.36 1.86 -11.41
CA SER A 14 -7.31 2.85 -10.34
C SER A 14 -8.68 2.88 -9.64
N VAL A 15 -8.94 1.88 -8.81
CA VAL A 15 -10.11 1.85 -7.88
C VAL A 15 -9.99 2.92 -6.78
N LEU A 16 -8.91 3.69 -6.82
CA LEU A 16 -8.42 4.62 -5.81
C LEU A 16 -8.91 6.06 -6.08
N VAL A 17 -9.50 6.33 -7.27
CA VAL A 17 -10.04 7.65 -7.64
C VAL A 17 -11.36 7.56 -8.42
N ALA A 18 -12.29 8.49 -8.16
CA ALA A 18 -13.62 8.62 -8.75
C ALA A 18 -13.88 10.01 -9.36
N GLY A 19 -15.08 10.20 -9.92
CA GLY A 19 -15.51 11.46 -10.53
C GLY A 19 -15.29 11.50 -12.04
N SER A 20 -15.97 12.42 -12.72
CA SER A 20 -15.88 12.58 -14.18
C SER A 20 -14.49 13.01 -14.69
N ARG A 21 -13.61 13.41 -13.76
CA ARG A 21 -12.22 13.79 -14.02
C ARG A 21 -11.22 12.96 -13.21
N CYS A 22 -11.66 11.90 -12.53
CA CYS A 22 -10.83 11.07 -11.65
C CYS A 22 -10.11 11.89 -10.56
N ASP A 23 -10.78 12.93 -10.06
CA ASP A 23 -10.28 13.94 -9.12
C ASP A 23 -10.85 13.77 -7.71
N VAL A 24 -11.75 12.81 -7.51
CA VAL A 24 -12.28 12.44 -6.20
C VAL A 24 -11.42 11.30 -5.66
N ASP A 25 -10.66 11.56 -4.60
CA ASP A 25 -9.94 10.51 -3.88
C ASP A 25 -10.93 9.58 -3.17
N ILE A 26 -10.73 8.27 -3.28
CA ILE A 26 -11.55 7.29 -2.58
C ILE A 26 -10.78 6.83 -1.35
N ASP A 27 -11.42 6.84 -0.18
CA ASP A 27 -10.82 6.31 1.03
C ASP A 27 -10.59 4.79 0.90
N ASP A 28 -9.37 4.42 0.56
CA ASP A 28 -8.95 3.03 0.34
C ASP A 28 -8.82 2.26 1.66
N CYS A 29 -8.77 2.97 2.79
CA CYS A 29 -8.66 2.41 4.12
C CYS A 29 -9.98 1.86 4.69
N VAL A 30 -11.13 2.17 4.07
CA VAL A 30 -12.45 1.62 4.47
C VAL A 30 -12.45 0.09 4.48
N SER A 31 -11.70 -0.53 3.55
CA SER A 31 -11.58 -1.99 3.46
C SER A 31 -10.65 -2.61 4.51
N SER A 32 -9.98 -1.79 5.33
CA SER A 32 -8.94 -2.19 6.28
C SER A 32 -7.87 -3.09 5.64
N PRO A 33 -7.15 -2.59 4.62
CA PRO A 33 -6.22 -3.41 3.83
C PRO A 33 -4.91 -3.76 4.57
N CYS A 34 -4.62 -3.11 5.70
CA CYS A 34 -3.42 -3.33 6.52
C CYS A 34 -3.69 -4.37 7.62
N TYR A 35 -2.81 -5.36 7.72
CA TYR A 35 -2.91 -6.47 8.66
C TYR A 35 -1.97 -6.30 9.86
N ASN A 36 -2.11 -7.19 10.85
CA ASN A 36 -1.20 -7.32 12.00
C ASN A 36 -0.98 -6.02 12.81
N GLY A 37 -1.98 -5.15 12.87
CA GLY A 37 -1.89 -3.86 13.59
C GLY A 37 -1.25 -2.74 12.77
N GLY A 38 -1.06 -2.92 11.47
CA GLY A 38 -0.69 -1.85 10.55
C GLY A 38 -1.72 -0.73 10.51
N THR A 39 -1.27 0.51 10.52
CA THR A 39 -2.13 1.69 10.38
C THR A 39 -2.26 2.05 8.91
N CYS A 40 -3.48 2.03 8.39
CA CYS A 40 -3.76 2.46 7.02
C CYS A 40 -3.74 3.99 6.93
N GLN A 41 -3.01 4.50 5.93
CA GLN A 41 -3.02 5.90 5.54
C GLN A 41 -3.56 6.00 4.12
N ASP A 42 -4.66 6.73 3.99
CA ASP A 42 -5.24 7.08 2.70
C ASP A 42 -4.32 8.05 1.95
N GLY A 43 -4.25 7.90 0.63
CA GLY A 43 -3.35 8.67 -0.21
C GLY A 43 -3.90 8.87 -1.61
N VAL A 44 -3.46 9.96 -2.26
CA VAL A 44 -3.94 10.32 -3.60
C VAL A 44 -3.48 9.25 -4.58
N ASN A 45 -4.43 8.42 -5.05
CA ASN A 45 -4.20 7.24 -5.90
C ASN A 45 -3.59 6.03 -5.16
N GLY A 46 -3.97 5.81 -3.90
CA GLY A 46 -3.80 4.55 -3.18
C GLY A 46 -3.56 4.68 -1.68
N PHE A 47 -3.68 3.57 -0.96
CA PHE A 47 -3.32 3.51 0.45
C PHE A 47 -1.84 3.19 0.68
N SER A 48 -1.34 3.56 1.85
CA SER A 48 -0.06 3.12 2.41
C SER A 48 -0.26 2.56 3.81
N CYS A 49 0.31 1.41 4.12
CA CYS A 49 0.29 0.85 5.46
C CYS A 49 1.56 1.24 6.24
N VAL A 50 1.37 1.83 7.42
CA VAL A 50 2.44 1.96 8.41
C VAL A 50 2.46 0.70 9.24
N CYS A 51 3.44 -0.16 8.97
CA CYS A 51 3.58 -1.44 9.64
C CYS A 51 4.27 -1.30 11.00
N PRO A 52 3.87 -2.10 12.00
CA PRO A 52 4.63 -2.24 13.24
C PRO A 52 5.98 -2.91 12.98
N GLU A 53 6.89 -2.81 13.96
CA GLU A 53 8.21 -3.44 13.85
C GLU A 53 8.12 -4.92 13.49
N GLY A 54 8.97 -5.36 12.56
CA GLY A 54 9.00 -6.72 12.09
C GLY A 54 8.04 -7.05 10.94
N TYR A 55 7.47 -6.06 10.24
CA TYR A 55 6.69 -6.23 9.00
C TYR A 55 7.12 -5.21 7.92
N SER A 56 7.12 -5.59 6.63
CA SER A 56 7.60 -4.70 5.54
C SER A 56 6.84 -4.75 4.23
N ASP A 57 5.95 -5.72 4.04
CA ASP A 57 5.17 -5.77 2.83
C ASP A 57 4.11 -4.65 2.82
N PRO A 58 3.55 -4.28 1.66
CA PRO A 58 2.59 -3.19 1.54
C PRO A 58 1.32 -3.34 2.38
N GLN A 59 1.01 -4.56 2.86
CA GLN A 59 -0.17 -4.87 3.66
C GLN A 59 0.18 -5.31 5.09
N CYS A 60 1.46 -5.27 5.49
CA CYS A 60 1.94 -5.76 6.78
C CYS A 60 1.55 -7.21 7.10
N VAL A 61 1.45 -8.08 6.09
CA VAL A 61 1.16 -9.52 6.22
C VAL A 61 2.43 -10.33 6.51
N SER A 62 3.53 -9.98 5.85
CA SER A 62 4.81 -10.68 5.87
C SER A 62 5.69 -10.13 6.98
N ARG A 63 6.09 -11.01 7.91
CA ARG A 63 7.08 -10.63 8.90
C ARG A 63 8.45 -10.42 8.23
N MET A 64 9.10 -9.32 8.54
CA MET A 64 10.52 -9.09 8.29
C MET A 64 11.34 -10.00 9.18
N GLU A 65 11.61 -11.20 8.70
CA GLU A 65 12.69 -12.02 9.24
C GLU A 65 14.00 -11.44 8.68
N HIS A 66 14.72 -10.66 9.50
CA HIS A 66 15.91 -9.90 9.10
C HIS A 66 17.05 -10.81 8.62
N CYS A 67 17.00 -12.08 9.02
CA CYS A 67 17.96 -13.10 8.63
C CYS A 67 17.52 -13.98 7.45
N GLN A 68 16.30 -13.82 6.93
CA GLN A 68 15.75 -14.73 5.92
C GLN A 68 16.47 -14.63 4.56
N SER A 69 17.06 -13.48 4.26
CA SER A 69 17.89 -13.27 3.08
C SER A 69 19.37 -13.67 3.28
N ASN A 70 19.74 -14.18 4.46
CA ASN A 70 21.13 -14.44 4.86
C ASN A 70 22.08 -13.31 4.42
N PRO A 71 21.87 -12.06 4.90
CA PRO A 71 22.65 -10.91 4.45
C PRO A 71 24.13 -10.95 4.90
N CYS A 72 24.49 -11.84 5.82
CA CYS A 72 25.85 -11.98 6.33
C CYS A 72 26.68 -12.91 5.44
N ALA A 73 27.73 -12.39 4.79
CA ALA A 73 28.64 -13.20 3.98
C ALA A 73 29.50 -14.17 4.82
N HIS A 74 29.94 -13.74 6.01
CA HIS A 74 30.78 -14.53 6.92
C HIS A 74 30.41 -14.23 8.38
N GLY A 75 29.21 -14.60 8.81
CA GLY A 75 28.75 -14.40 10.18
C GLY A 75 27.40 -15.07 10.45
N THR A 76 26.98 -15.09 11.71
CA THR A 76 25.67 -15.60 12.13
C THR A 76 24.70 -14.43 12.28
N CYS A 77 23.60 -14.46 11.54
CA CYS A 77 22.54 -13.47 11.69
C CYS A 77 21.66 -13.82 12.88
N PHE A 78 21.31 -12.84 13.70
CA PHE A 78 20.34 -12.97 14.78
C PHE A 78 19.23 -11.93 14.57
N ASN A 79 17.98 -12.36 14.60
CA ASN A 79 16.85 -11.43 14.67
C ASN A 79 16.88 -10.77 16.06
N HIS A 80 16.84 -9.44 16.11
CA HIS A 80 16.79 -8.72 17.39
C HIS A 80 15.35 -8.75 17.91
N ASP A 81 15.01 -9.78 18.68
CA ASP A 81 13.77 -9.85 19.44
C ASP A 81 14.04 -9.20 20.81
N SER A 82 13.47 -8.01 21.03
CA SER A 82 13.66 -7.21 22.26
C SER A 82 12.62 -7.59 23.30
#